data_AF-A0A453LWV0-F1
#
_entry.id   AF-A0A453LWV0-F1
#
_cell.length_a   1.000
_cell.length_b   1.000
_cell.length_c   1.000
_cell.angle_alpha   90.00
_cell.angle_beta   90.00
_cell.angle_gamma   90.00
#
_symmetry.space_group_name_H-M   'P 1'
#
loop_
_entity.id
_entity.type
_entity.pdbx_description
1 polymer ?
#
loop_
_entity_poly.entity_id
_entity_poly.type
_entity_poly.pdbx_seq_one_letter_code
_entity_poly.pdbx_strand_id
1 'polypeptide(L)'
;GKIEDLVRIDLGSYAVGASEDCSSRLGDYISMDVLNAVQRTAPRGLLHHTETFDKDTCLLDFDVLLVEPRNIKRNLIDSVAFWTKAVNLANQRDSVMLAMTLAFYDDYLKLPTNWKRADANTDILYYDGPKNVCAEDGLQHQEKGSGEIWQHYLGPKSDSVLST
;
A
#
# COMPACT_ATOMS: atom_id res chain seq x y z
N GLY A 1 -0.16 15.10 10.67
CA GLY A 1 -1.25 15.87 10.06
C GLY A 1 -2.56 15.61 10.75
N LYS A 2 -3.63 16.28 10.31
CA LYS A 2 -5.00 16.03 10.78
C LYS A 2 -5.70 15.09 9.81
N ILE A 3 -6.35 14.04 10.30
CA ILE A 3 -7.03 13.06 9.44
C ILE A 3 -8.15 13.73 8.61
N GLU A 4 -8.71 14.82 9.11
CA GLU A 4 -9.70 15.64 8.44
C GLU A 4 -9.16 16.26 7.14
N ASP A 5 -7.86 16.54 7.06
CA ASP A 5 -7.24 17.07 5.85
C ASP A 5 -7.14 15.99 4.76
N LEU A 6 -6.96 14.71 5.14
CA LEU A 6 -6.99 13.58 4.22
C LEU A 6 -8.39 13.37 3.63
N VAL A 7 -9.43 13.41 4.48
CA VAL A 7 -10.82 13.18 4.07
C VAL A 7 -11.37 14.32 3.18
N ARG A 8 -10.75 15.50 3.23
CA ARG A 8 -11.10 16.66 2.37
C ARG A 8 -10.50 16.60 0.97
N ILE A 9 -9.60 15.65 0.70
CA ILE A 9 -9.04 15.48 -0.64
C ILE A 9 -10.16 15.02 -1.58
N ASP A 10 -10.42 15.82 -2.60
CA ASP A 10 -11.36 15.45 -3.66
C ASP A 10 -10.71 14.42 -4.60
N LEU A 11 -11.21 13.20 -4.56
CA LEU A 11 -10.77 12.12 -5.44
C LEU A 11 -11.32 12.27 -6.88
N GLY A 12 -12.21 13.21 -7.14
CA GLY A 12 -12.81 13.41 -8.46
C GLY A 12 -13.50 12.14 -8.95
N SER A 13 -13.05 11.59 -10.07
CA SER A 13 -13.55 10.31 -10.62
C SER A 13 -12.80 9.07 -10.11
N TYR A 14 -11.70 9.24 -9.37
CA TYR A 14 -10.90 8.11 -8.89
C TYR A 14 -11.60 7.40 -7.74
N ALA A 15 -11.51 6.07 -7.72
CA ALA A 15 -12.03 5.26 -6.63
C ALA A 15 -11.16 5.33 -5.38
N VAL A 16 -9.86 5.53 -5.56
CA VAL A 16 -8.88 5.53 -4.48
C VAL A 16 -7.85 6.65 -4.64
N GLY A 17 -7.36 7.13 -3.51
CA GLY A 17 -6.14 7.91 -3.41
C GLY A 17 -5.10 7.14 -2.60
N ALA A 18 -3.88 7.02 -3.14
CA ALA A 18 -2.79 6.32 -2.49
C ALA A 18 -1.46 7.07 -2.66
N SER A 19 -0.51 6.80 -1.77
CA SER A 19 0.87 7.25 -1.92
C SER A 19 1.61 6.34 -2.89
N GLU A 20 2.69 6.83 -3.49
CA GLU A 20 3.59 5.99 -4.30
C GLU A 20 4.87 5.66 -3.54
N ASP A 21 5.30 4.40 -3.62
CA ASP A 21 6.66 4.00 -3.32
C ASP A 21 7.47 3.70 -4.58
N CYS A 22 8.53 4.48 -4.75
CA CYS A 22 9.42 4.43 -5.90
C CYS A 22 10.78 3.83 -5.54
N SER A 23 10.90 3.25 -4.33
CA SER A 23 12.09 2.51 -3.86
C SER A 23 12.37 1.28 -4.75
N SER A 24 11.31 0.70 -5.29
CA SER A 24 11.29 -0.31 -6.34
C SER A 24 10.28 0.10 -7.43
N ARG A 25 10.43 -0.48 -8.63
CA ARG A 25 9.58 -0.23 -9.79
C ARG A 25 8.86 -1.51 -10.22
N LEU A 26 7.79 -1.36 -10.99
CA LEU A 26 7.02 -2.49 -11.51
C LEU A 26 7.91 -3.55 -12.20
N GLY A 27 8.87 -3.10 -13.02
CA GLY A 27 9.79 -3.96 -13.74
C GLY A 27 10.78 -4.74 -12.86
N ASP A 28 10.98 -4.34 -11.60
CA ASP A 28 11.84 -5.06 -10.66
C ASP A 28 11.19 -6.35 -10.16
N TYR A 29 9.86 -6.45 -10.22
CA TYR A 29 9.11 -7.61 -9.73
C TYR A 29 8.64 -8.54 -10.84
N ILE A 30 8.32 -8.01 -12.02
CA ILE A 30 7.77 -8.79 -13.12
C ILE A 30 8.24 -8.26 -14.47
N SER A 31 8.61 -9.18 -15.36
CA SER A 31 8.92 -8.84 -16.75
C SER A 31 7.67 -8.33 -17.48
N MET A 32 7.83 -7.28 -18.28
CA MET A 32 6.74 -6.71 -19.09
C MET A 32 6.14 -7.71 -20.07
N ASP A 33 6.94 -8.63 -20.62
CA ASP A 33 6.44 -9.67 -21.53
C ASP A 33 5.51 -10.64 -20.80
N VAL A 34 5.88 -11.02 -19.57
CA VAL A 34 5.06 -11.88 -18.71
C VAL A 34 3.77 -11.15 -18.33
N LEU A 35 3.88 -9.89 -17.92
CA LEU A 35 2.73 -9.08 -17.52
C LEU A 35 1.75 -8.89 -18.69
N ASN A 36 2.26 -8.58 -19.89
CA ASN A 36 1.46 -8.49 -21.11
C ASN A 36 0.80 -9.83 -21.48
N ALA A 37 1.50 -10.96 -21.28
CA ALA A 37 0.93 -12.28 -21.50
C ALA A 37 -0.20 -12.58 -20.52
N VAL A 38 -0.02 -12.26 -19.24
CA VAL A 38 -1.05 -12.41 -18.19
C VAL A 38 -2.27 -11.55 -18.50
N GLN A 39 -2.08 -10.27 -18.86
CA GLN A 39 -3.15 -9.34 -19.22
C GLN A 39 -4.06 -9.90 -20.33
N ARG A 40 -3.49 -10.61 -21.31
CA ARG A 40 -4.24 -11.26 -22.41
C ARG A 40 -5.10 -12.46 -21.96
N THR A 41 -4.79 -13.06 -20.80
CA THR A 41 -5.58 -14.15 -20.23
C THR A 41 -6.72 -13.66 -19.34
N ALA A 42 -6.76 -12.35 -19.03
CA ALA A 42 -7.79 -11.79 -18.19
C ALA A 42 -9.18 -11.90 -18.87
N PRO A 43 -10.23 -12.25 -18.11
CA PRO A 43 -11.61 -12.19 -18.58
C PRO A 43 -11.95 -10.82 -19.19
N ARG A 44 -12.77 -10.83 -20.26
CA ARG A 44 -13.20 -9.58 -20.92
C ARG A 44 -13.90 -8.66 -19.94
N GLY A 45 -13.49 -7.40 -19.92
CA GLY A 45 -14.06 -6.38 -19.04
C GLY A 45 -13.58 -6.46 -17.59
N LEU A 46 -12.67 -7.38 -17.25
CA LEU A 46 -12.11 -7.45 -15.90
C LEU A 46 -11.07 -6.35 -15.63
N LEU A 47 -10.26 -6.03 -16.63
CA LEU A 47 -9.22 -5.02 -16.52
C LEU A 47 -9.74 -3.68 -17.02
N HIS A 48 -9.41 -2.62 -16.29
CA HIS A 48 -9.86 -1.26 -16.59
C HIS A 48 -8.96 -0.51 -17.58
N HIS A 49 -7.73 -1.00 -17.78
CA HIS A 49 -6.77 -0.47 -18.74
C HIS A 49 -6.47 -1.54 -19.80
N THR A 50 -6.32 -1.09 -21.05
CA THR A 50 -5.87 -1.91 -22.17
C THR A 50 -4.48 -1.50 -22.65
N GLU A 51 -3.90 -0.50 -22.01
CA GLU A 51 -2.58 0.03 -22.34
C GLU A 51 -1.48 -0.88 -21.79
N THR A 52 -0.29 -0.76 -22.38
CA THR A 52 0.90 -1.44 -21.90
C THR A 52 1.38 -0.76 -20.62
N PHE A 53 1.56 -1.54 -19.58
CA PHE A 53 2.17 -1.08 -18.35
C PHE A 53 3.56 -0.48 -18.60
N ASP A 54 3.93 0.55 -17.83
CA ASP A 54 5.28 1.09 -17.79
C ASP A 54 6.11 0.36 -16.72
N LYS A 55 7.27 -0.14 -17.11
CA LYS A 55 8.20 -0.82 -16.20
C LYS A 55 8.70 0.12 -15.10
N ASP A 56 8.74 1.43 -15.37
CA ASP A 56 9.28 2.46 -14.49
C ASP A 56 8.20 3.03 -13.53
N THR A 57 6.98 2.48 -13.55
CA THR A 57 5.91 2.83 -12.61
C THR A 57 6.29 2.51 -11.17
N CYS A 58 6.06 3.48 -10.26
CA CYS A 58 6.18 3.27 -8.82
C CYS A 58 5.07 2.34 -8.33
N LEU A 59 5.33 1.59 -7.26
CA LEU A 59 4.26 0.83 -6.62
C LEU A 59 3.36 1.73 -5.80
N LEU A 60 2.10 1.35 -5.67
CA LEU A 60 1.18 1.98 -4.72
C LEU A 60 1.52 1.54 -3.29
N ASP A 61 1.72 2.52 -2.43
CA ASP A 61 1.90 2.35 -1.00
C ASP A 61 0.56 2.53 -0.28
N PHE A 62 0.05 1.42 0.25
CA PHE A 62 -1.23 1.34 0.95
C PHE A 62 -1.10 1.58 2.46
N ASP A 63 0.05 2.08 2.93
CA ASP A 63 0.18 2.55 4.31
C ASP A 63 -0.90 3.58 4.67
N VAL A 64 -1.35 4.38 3.69
CA VAL A 64 -2.63 5.09 3.70
C VAL A 64 -3.37 4.93 2.38
N LEU A 65 -4.66 4.63 2.49
CA LEU A 65 -5.58 4.48 1.37
C LEU A 65 -6.83 5.32 1.64
N LEU A 66 -7.05 6.34 0.82
CA LEU A 66 -8.32 7.06 0.77
C LEU A 66 -9.22 6.36 -0.24
N VAL A 67 -10.48 6.12 0.12
CA VAL A 67 -11.44 5.43 -0.74
C VAL A 67 -12.67 6.31 -0.92
N GLU A 68 -13.08 6.55 -2.16
CA GLU A 68 -14.40 7.11 -2.50
C GLU A 68 -15.30 5.96 -2.96
N PRO A 69 -16.14 5.40 -2.06
CA PRO A 69 -16.91 4.20 -2.36
C PRO A 69 -17.86 4.37 -3.55
N ARG A 70 -18.31 5.60 -3.83
CA ARG A 70 -19.23 5.89 -4.94
C ARG A 70 -18.56 5.73 -6.31
N ASN A 71 -17.24 5.81 -6.37
CA ASN A 71 -16.45 5.69 -7.59
C ASN A 71 -15.92 4.26 -7.81
N ILE A 72 -16.13 3.34 -6.86
CA ILE A 72 -15.67 1.95 -6.97
C ILE A 72 -16.36 1.24 -8.15
N LYS A 73 -15.55 0.76 -9.09
CA LYS A 73 -16.02 -0.02 -10.24
C LYS A 73 -16.47 -1.41 -9.79
N ARG A 74 -17.52 -1.95 -10.44
CA ARG A 74 -18.17 -3.21 -10.03
C ARG A 74 -17.25 -4.42 -9.96
N ASN A 75 -16.23 -4.47 -10.81
CA ASN A 75 -15.28 -5.57 -10.99
C ASN A 75 -13.91 -5.29 -10.32
N LEU A 76 -13.79 -4.24 -9.50
CA LEU A 76 -12.53 -3.89 -8.86
C LEU A 76 -11.98 -5.04 -8.00
N ILE A 77 -12.84 -5.64 -7.16
CA ILE A 77 -12.45 -6.75 -6.28
C ILE A 77 -11.99 -7.96 -7.10
N ASP A 78 -12.70 -8.26 -8.20
CA ASP A 78 -12.31 -9.34 -9.10
C ASP A 78 -10.98 -9.03 -9.81
N SER A 79 -10.73 -7.77 -10.17
CA SER A 79 -9.48 -7.32 -10.79
C SER A 79 -8.30 -7.48 -9.82
N VAL A 80 -8.45 -7.03 -8.58
CA VAL A 80 -7.45 -7.22 -7.51
C VAL A 80 -7.20 -8.71 -7.26
N ALA A 81 -8.26 -9.52 -7.19
CA ALA A 81 -8.13 -10.97 -6.96
C ALA A 81 -7.42 -11.68 -8.13
N PHE A 82 -7.67 -11.25 -9.37
CA PHE A 82 -6.95 -11.75 -10.54
C PHE A 82 -5.46 -11.44 -10.46
N TRP A 83 -5.10 -10.18 -10.21
CA TRP A 83 -3.69 -9.78 -10.12
C TRP A 83 -2.98 -10.43 -8.94
N THR A 84 -3.63 -10.56 -7.78
CA THR A 84 -3.07 -11.24 -6.60
C THR A 84 -2.68 -12.69 -6.93
N LYS A 85 -3.51 -13.40 -7.70
CA LYS A 85 -3.21 -14.77 -8.14
C LYS A 85 -2.10 -14.80 -9.20
N ALA A 86 -2.03 -13.78 -10.06
CA ALA A 86 -1.07 -13.74 -11.15
C ALA A 86 0.37 -13.42 -10.70
N VAL A 87 0.55 -12.53 -9.71
CA VAL A 87 1.88 -12.04 -9.34
C VAL A 87 2.55 -12.79 -8.19
N ASN A 88 1.79 -13.58 -7.43
CA ASN A 88 2.19 -14.41 -6.28
C ASN A 88 3.71 -14.43 -5.94
N LEU A 89 4.17 -13.39 -5.24
CA LEU A 89 5.55 -13.24 -4.79
C LEU A 89 5.78 -13.95 -3.43
N ALA A 90 7.05 -14.25 -3.11
CA ALA A 90 7.43 -14.85 -1.83
C ALA A 90 7.05 -13.95 -0.63
N ASN A 91 7.23 -12.63 -0.78
CA ASN A 91 6.76 -11.65 0.19
C ASN A 91 5.30 -11.30 -0.10
N GLN A 92 4.40 -11.60 0.86
CA GLN A 92 2.97 -11.32 0.71
C GLN A 92 2.66 -9.83 0.61
N ARG A 93 3.39 -8.95 1.31
CA ARG A 93 3.20 -7.51 1.24
C ARG A 93 3.51 -7.00 -0.17
N ASP A 94 4.64 -7.41 -0.73
CA ASP A 94 5.05 -7.01 -2.08
C ASP A 94 4.05 -7.54 -3.11
N SER A 95 3.56 -8.78 -2.93
CA SER A 95 2.52 -9.36 -3.79
C SER A 95 1.23 -8.52 -3.79
N VAL A 96 0.76 -8.09 -2.61
CA VAL A 96 -0.42 -7.24 -2.48
C VAL A 96 -0.19 -5.86 -3.07
N MET A 97 0.95 -5.21 -2.79
CA MET A 97 1.29 -3.89 -3.34
C MET A 97 1.33 -3.93 -4.87
N LEU A 98 1.99 -4.94 -5.43
CA LEU A 98 2.06 -5.14 -6.88
C LEU A 98 0.68 -5.42 -7.49
N ALA A 99 -0.10 -6.33 -6.90
CA ALA A 99 -1.43 -6.66 -7.41
C ALA A 99 -2.37 -5.46 -7.42
N MET A 100 -2.32 -4.64 -6.38
CA MET A 100 -3.10 -3.41 -6.28
C MET A 100 -2.60 -2.33 -7.24
N THR A 101 -1.28 -2.17 -7.41
CA THR A 101 -0.69 -1.27 -8.42
C THR A 101 -1.19 -1.60 -9.81
N LEU A 102 -1.26 -2.90 -10.15
CA LEU A 102 -1.79 -3.37 -11.42
C LEU A 102 -3.30 -3.15 -11.54
N ALA A 103 -4.07 -3.42 -10.49
CA ALA A 103 -5.53 -3.24 -10.51
C ALA A 103 -5.94 -1.78 -10.70
N PHE A 104 -5.19 -0.86 -10.11
CA PHE A 104 -5.44 0.59 -10.13
C PHE A 104 -4.54 1.36 -11.10
N TYR A 105 -3.86 0.67 -12.03
CA TYR A 105 -2.97 1.33 -12.98
C TYR A 105 -3.71 2.43 -13.76
N ASP A 106 -3.19 3.66 -13.66
CA ASP A 106 -3.79 4.92 -14.15
C ASP A 106 -5.21 5.26 -13.60
N ASP A 107 -5.69 4.53 -12.59
CA ASP A 107 -7.03 4.65 -12.03
C ASP A 107 -7.01 4.97 -10.53
N TYR A 108 -6.09 5.82 -10.12
CA TYR A 108 -5.98 6.32 -8.75
C TYR A 108 -5.52 7.79 -8.72
N LEU A 109 -5.82 8.48 -7.62
CA LEU A 109 -5.24 9.78 -7.32
C LEU A 109 -3.95 9.60 -6.52
N LYS A 110 -2.83 10.14 -7.01
CA LYS A 110 -1.61 10.23 -6.21
C LYS A 110 -1.81 11.21 -5.04
N LEU A 111 -1.65 10.72 -3.82
CA LEU A 111 -1.74 11.56 -2.62
C LEU A 111 -0.53 12.50 -2.51
N PRO A 112 -0.71 13.68 -1.86
CA PRO A 112 0.39 14.54 -1.47
C PRO A 112 1.47 13.80 -0.68
N THR A 113 2.74 14.14 -0.89
CA THR A 113 3.90 13.39 -0.36
C THR A 113 3.98 13.36 1.17
N ASN A 114 3.36 14.31 1.87
CA ASN A 114 3.22 14.31 3.33
C ASN A 114 2.36 13.15 3.85
N TRP A 115 1.58 12.48 3.01
CA TRP A 115 0.85 11.26 3.37
C TRP A 115 1.63 9.97 3.11
N LYS A 116 2.86 10.06 2.60
CA LYS A 116 3.77 8.92 2.52
C LYS A 116 4.47 8.73 3.86
N ARG A 117 4.50 7.49 4.36
CA ARG A 117 5.18 7.18 5.62
C ARG A 117 6.68 7.47 5.53
N ALA A 118 7.23 8.13 6.54
CA ALA A 118 8.65 8.46 6.63
C ALA A 118 9.09 8.65 8.10
N ASP A 119 10.40 8.79 8.34
CA ASP A 119 10.94 8.96 9.70
C ASP A 119 10.73 10.38 10.27
N ALA A 120 10.58 11.40 9.40
CA ALA A 120 10.38 12.78 9.80
C ALA A 120 9.70 13.60 8.69
N ASN A 121 9.20 14.79 9.05
CA ASN A 121 8.62 15.79 8.13
C ASN A 121 7.47 15.26 7.26
N THR A 122 6.68 14.35 7.83
CA THR A 122 5.52 13.72 7.20
C THR A 122 4.36 13.69 8.20
N ASP A 123 3.15 13.51 7.69
CA ASP A 123 1.96 13.33 8.52
C ASP A 123 1.81 11.92 9.06
N ILE A 124 2.59 10.96 8.55
CA ILE A 124 2.56 9.55 8.95
C ILE A 124 3.98 9.08 9.27
N LEU A 125 4.24 8.84 10.55
CA LEU A 125 5.55 8.39 10.99
C LEU A 125 5.65 6.86 11.00
N TYR A 126 6.87 6.34 10.80
CA TYR A 126 7.15 4.96 11.17
C TYR A 126 6.98 4.78 12.68
N TYR A 127 6.39 3.64 13.05
CA TYR A 127 6.39 3.23 14.45
C TYR A 127 7.83 2.88 14.88
N ASP A 128 8.34 3.63 15.85
CA ASP A 128 9.70 3.55 16.38
C ASP A 128 9.79 2.81 17.73
N GLY A 129 8.67 2.33 18.25
CA GLY A 129 8.63 1.55 19.50
C GLY A 129 9.00 0.07 19.32
N PRO A 130 8.93 -0.72 20.42
CA PRO A 130 9.25 -2.14 20.40
C PRO A 130 8.35 -2.92 19.45
N LYS A 131 8.93 -3.85 18.68
CA LYS A 131 8.22 -4.65 17.67
C LYS A 131 8.31 -6.13 18.02
N ASN A 132 7.18 -6.82 17.92
CA ASN A 132 7.19 -8.27 17.96
C ASN A 132 7.44 -8.77 16.55
N VAL A 133 8.59 -9.40 16.34
CA VAL A 133 8.95 -10.05 15.08
C VAL A 133 8.71 -11.55 15.23
N CYS A 134 8.10 -12.16 14.21
CA CYS A 134 8.05 -13.61 14.11
C CYS A 134 9.42 -14.08 13.63
N ALA A 135 10.16 -14.77 14.49
CA ALA A 135 11.44 -15.37 14.09
C ALA A 135 11.21 -16.69 13.34
N GLU A 136 12.21 -17.13 12.58
CA GLU A 136 12.16 -18.37 11.79
C GLU A 136 11.93 -19.62 12.65
N ASP A 137 12.22 -19.55 13.95
CA ASP A 137 11.96 -20.63 14.92
C ASP A 137 10.49 -20.71 15.39
N GLY A 138 9.62 -19.84 14.86
CA GLY A 138 8.20 -19.78 15.21
C GLY A 138 7.92 -19.09 16.55
N LEU A 139 8.94 -18.52 17.22
CA LEU A 139 8.78 -17.76 18.45
C LEU A 139 8.67 -16.26 18.14
N GLN A 140 7.82 -15.57 18.90
CA GLN A 140 7.78 -14.11 18.88
C GLN A 140 8.97 -13.56 19.66
N HIS A 141 9.83 -12.82 18.96
CA HIS A 141 10.93 -12.10 19.57
C HIS A 141 10.55 -10.62 19.64
N GLN A 142 10.81 -10.00 20.79
CA GLN A 142 10.62 -8.57 20.95
C GLN A 142 11.92 -7.86 20.57
N GLU A 143 11.91 -7.13 19.47
CA GLU A 143 12.99 -6.21 19.12
C GLU A 143 12.83 -4.91 19.90
N LYS A 144 13.97 -4.36 20.35
CA LYS A 144 14.00 -3.05 20.97
C LYS A 144 13.57 -2.00 19.94
N GLY A 145 12.77 -1.04 20.39
CA GLY A 145 12.42 0.12 19.59
C GLY A 145 13.65 0.93 19.17
N SER A 146 13.52 1.65 18.05
CA SER A 146 14.52 2.58 17.55
C SER A 146 14.35 4.00 18.11
N GLY A 147 13.28 4.26 18.85
CA GLY A 147 12.99 5.57 19.45
C GLY A 147 11.83 5.55 20.45
N GLU A 148 11.45 6.75 20.90
CA GLU A 148 10.42 6.97 21.92
C GLU A 148 9.30 7.90 21.43
N ILE A 149 9.29 8.30 20.16
CA ILE A 149 8.30 9.24 19.60
C ILE A 149 6.89 8.67 19.71
N TRP A 150 6.73 7.35 19.51
CA TRP A 150 5.44 6.66 19.67
C TRP A 150 4.78 6.92 21.04
N GLN A 151 5.57 7.14 22.10
CA GLN A 151 5.05 7.40 23.45
C GLN A 151 4.29 8.72 23.54
N HIS A 152 4.67 9.71 22.74
CA HIS A 152 3.98 11.01 22.70
C HIS A 152 2.54 10.91 22.19
N TYR A 153 2.20 9.83 21.49
CA TYR A 153 0.85 9.60 20.96
C TYR A 153 -0.02 8.75 21.88
N LEU A 154 0.52 8.30 23.02
CA LEU A 154 -0.23 7.51 23.97
C LEU A 154 -1.00 8.40 24.93
N GLY A 155 -2.19 7.94 25.32
CA GLY A 155 -2.99 8.62 26.34
C GLY A 155 -2.40 8.40 27.74
N PRO A 156 -2.71 9.24 28.75
CA PRO A 156 -2.10 9.21 30.10
C PRO A 156 -2.23 7.90 30.88
N LYS A 157 -3.05 6.94 30.41
CA LYS A 157 -3.23 5.62 31.03
C LYS A 157 -2.28 4.57 30.46
N SER A 158 -1.54 4.86 29.40
CA SER A 158 -0.64 3.91 28.75
C SER A 158 0.50 3.48 29.64
N ASP A 159 1.01 4.39 30.48
CA ASP A 159 2.16 4.11 31.35
C ASP A 159 1.87 2.91 32.25
N SER A 160 0.65 2.83 32.79
CA SER A 160 0.21 1.70 33.63
C SER A 160 0.11 0.35 32.91
N VAL A 161 0.01 0.36 31.58
CA VAL A 161 -0.09 -0.83 30.74
C VAL A 161 1.28 -1.24 30.19
N LEU A 162 2.20 -0.28 30.03
CA LEU A 162 3.52 -0.49 29.43
C LEU A 162 4.64 -0.68 30.45
N SER A 163 4.40 -0.38 31.74
CA SER A 163 5.40 -0.47 32.82
C SER A 163 5.58 -1.88 33.43
N THR A 164 5.17 -2.94 32.71
CA THR A 164 5.39 -4.35 33.09
C THR A 164 6.52 -4.96 32.29
#